data_AF-A0A7Y9S8M2-F1
#
_entry.id   AF-A0A7Y9S8M2-F1
#
_cell.length_a   1.000
_cell.length_b   1.000
_cell.length_c   1.000
_cell.angle_alpha   90.00
_cell.angle_beta   90.00
_cell.angle_gamma   90.00
#
_symmetry.space_group_name_H-M   'P 1'
#
loop_
_entity.id
_entity.type
_entity.pdbx_description
1 polymer ?
#
loop_
_entity_poly.entity_id
_entity_poly.type
_entity_poly.pdbx_seq_one_letter_code
_entity_poly.pdbx_strand_id
1 'polypeptide(L)'
;MTRALGTAQMEHTTTVVIGSGLSGLAVASELSRQGVESIVVDQLELFGVEPVARKAELAEPGSLAERGEILRVLRHYASSHSLDVRTQAKATELSIDPEKPQQWVIRTSEGVLLAENVVLTRCAQSQLRRFLASLGISIGKDVVNALHALGLYLVGVGDALLPSTKDILRQAKNVSQAISTQSQLRQNALA
;
A
#
# COMPACT_ATOMS: atom_id res chain seq x y z
N MET A 1 20.51 -21.94 25.44
CA MET A 1 20.17 -20.51 25.30
C MET A 1 18.85 -20.41 24.57
N THR A 2 17.76 -20.31 25.34
CA THR A 2 16.38 -20.40 24.88
C THR A 2 15.97 -19.05 24.29
N ARG A 3 15.82 -18.97 22.97
CA ARG A 3 15.37 -17.79 22.25
C ARG A 3 13.93 -17.50 22.68
N ALA A 4 13.75 -16.47 23.50
CA ALA A 4 12.43 -15.94 23.82
C ALA A 4 11.75 -15.58 22.50
N LEU A 5 10.64 -16.24 22.19
CA LEU A 5 9.70 -15.82 21.16
C LEU A 5 9.13 -14.48 21.64
N GLY A 6 9.80 -13.40 21.25
CA GLY A 6 9.29 -12.05 21.47
C GLY A 6 7.89 -11.98 20.90
N THR A 7 6.93 -11.59 21.72
CA THR A 7 5.61 -11.16 21.28
C THR A 7 5.83 -10.20 20.12
N ALA A 8 5.43 -10.58 18.91
CA ALA A 8 5.50 -9.67 17.78
C ALA A 8 4.78 -8.39 18.20
N GLN A 9 5.48 -7.26 18.23
CA GLN A 9 4.91 -5.99 18.64
C GLN A 9 3.76 -5.70 17.66
N MET A 10 2.53 -5.73 18.18
CA MET A 10 1.33 -5.43 17.42
C MET A 10 1.06 -3.94 17.52
N GLU A 11 1.01 -3.28 16.37
CA GLU A 11 0.80 -1.85 16.25
C GLU A 11 -0.44 -1.60 15.39
N HIS A 12 -1.26 -0.64 15.81
CA HIS A 12 -2.48 -0.26 15.09
C HIS A 12 -2.28 1.05 14.35
N THR A 13 -2.79 1.12 13.12
CA THR A 13 -2.86 2.36 12.33
C THR A 13 -4.12 2.37 11.47
N THR A 14 -4.49 3.52 10.91
CA THR A 14 -5.64 3.59 10.00
C THR A 14 -5.33 2.93 8.65
N THR A 15 -4.14 3.20 8.09
CA THR A 15 -3.78 2.75 6.75
C THR A 15 -2.35 2.23 6.67
N VAL A 16 -2.14 1.06 6.07
CA VAL A 16 -0.80 0.59 5.70
C VAL A 16 -0.60 0.73 4.19
N VAL A 17 0.48 1.39 3.79
CA VAL A 17 0.88 1.50 2.38
C VAL A 17 2.04 0.55 2.13
N ILE A 18 1.89 -0.36 1.17
CA ILE A 18 2.92 -1.34 0.86
C ILE A 18 3.70 -0.92 -0.39
N GLY A 19 4.98 -0.60 -0.18
CA GLY A 19 5.96 -0.16 -1.16
C GLY A 19 6.45 1.26 -0.87
N SER A 20 7.76 1.43 -0.68
CA SER A 20 8.39 2.71 -0.31
C SER A 20 8.85 3.57 -1.50
N GLY A 21 8.44 3.21 -2.72
CA GLY A 21 8.79 3.91 -3.96
C GLY A 21 7.88 5.10 -4.29
N LEU A 22 7.95 5.59 -5.54
CA LEU A 22 7.20 6.75 -6.01
C LEU A 22 5.68 6.66 -5.74
N SER A 23 5.06 5.52 -6.04
CA SER A 23 3.63 5.31 -5.79
C SER A 23 3.27 5.35 -4.30
N GLY A 24 4.06 4.70 -3.44
CA GLY A 24 3.74 4.65 -2.01
C GLY A 24 3.97 5.96 -1.30
N LEU A 25 5.07 6.67 -1.61
CA LEU A 25 5.29 8.01 -1.05
C LEU A 25 4.28 9.03 -1.58
N ALA A 26 3.81 8.89 -2.81
CA ALA A 26 2.73 9.74 -3.32
C ALA A 26 1.43 9.50 -2.53
N VAL A 27 1.06 8.24 -2.28
CA VAL A 27 -0.10 7.88 -1.45
C VAL A 27 0.06 8.41 -0.03
N ALA A 28 1.19 8.14 0.63
CA ALA A 28 1.43 8.57 2.01
C ALA A 28 1.38 10.10 2.15
N SER A 29 1.92 10.83 1.15
CA SER A 29 1.85 12.29 1.14
C SER A 29 0.41 12.78 1.03
N GLU A 30 -0.41 12.18 0.16
CA GLU A 30 -1.82 12.56 0.02
C GLU A 30 -2.66 12.15 1.24
N LEU A 31 -2.43 10.98 1.84
CA LEU A 31 -3.06 10.56 3.10
C LEU A 31 -2.75 11.55 4.23
N SER A 32 -1.49 11.96 4.36
CA SER A 32 -1.08 12.98 5.33
C SER A 32 -1.80 14.31 5.12
N ARG A 33 -1.97 14.77 3.87
CA ARG A 33 -2.76 15.98 3.56
C ARG A 33 -4.24 15.86 3.93
N GLN A 34 -4.78 14.64 3.95
CA GLN A 34 -6.16 14.37 4.38
C GLN A 34 -6.26 14.09 5.90
N GLY A 35 -5.15 14.13 6.64
CA GLY A 35 -5.13 13.83 8.08
C GLY A 35 -5.32 12.35 8.41
N VAL A 36 -5.05 11.44 7.45
CA VAL A 36 -5.15 9.99 7.65
C VAL A 36 -3.79 9.45 8.11
N GLU A 37 -3.77 8.78 9.26
CA GLU A 37 -2.57 8.11 9.76
C GLU A 37 -2.19 6.96 8.84
N SER A 38 -0.91 6.88 8.49
CA SER A 38 -0.41 5.78 7.67
C SER A 38 1.02 5.39 7.98
N ILE A 39 1.27 4.08 7.85
CA ILE A 39 2.61 3.48 7.92
C ILE A 39 2.96 2.97 6.53
N VAL A 40 4.08 3.43 5.98
CA VAL A 40 4.63 2.91 4.73
C VAL A 40 5.64 1.83 5.05
N VAL A 41 5.40 0.62 4.57
CA VAL A 41 6.33 -0.51 4.69
C VAL A 41 6.92 -0.85 3.33
N ASP A 42 8.11 -1.43 3.32
CA ASP A 42 8.72 -1.88 2.08
C ASP A 42 8.16 -3.21 1.60
N GLN A 43 8.51 -3.52 0.36
CA GLN A 43 7.94 -4.54 -0.53
C GLN A 43 7.27 -5.76 0.14
N LEU A 44 6.12 -6.12 -0.44
CA LEU A 44 5.40 -7.36 -0.19
C LEU A 44 6.06 -8.50 -0.97
N GLU A 45 6.81 -9.37 -0.30
CA GLU A 45 7.36 -10.61 -0.89
C GLU A 45 6.28 -11.70 -1.06
N LEU A 46 5.01 -11.33 -1.20
CA LEU A 46 3.89 -12.28 -1.04
C LEU A 46 3.79 -13.38 -2.10
N PHE A 47 4.60 -13.36 -3.16
CA PHE A 47 4.25 -14.16 -4.35
C PHE A 47 5.41 -14.87 -5.05
N GLY A 48 6.57 -14.98 -4.39
CA GLY A 48 7.68 -15.82 -4.86
C GLY A 48 8.23 -15.46 -6.24
N VAL A 49 8.05 -14.21 -6.67
CA VAL A 49 8.57 -13.71 -7.95
C VAL A 49 9.39 -12.47 -7.66
N GLU A 50 10.66 -12.50 -8.09
CA GLU A 50 11.59 -11.38 -8.01
C GLU A 50 10.91 -10.05 -8.41
N PRO A 51 11.22 -8.95 -7.72
CA PRO A 51 10.67 -7.65 -8.07
C PRO A 51 10.86 -7.38 -9.57
N VAL A 52 9.79 -6.94 -10.25
CA VAL A 52 9.83 -6.41 -11.62
C VAL A 52 10.63 -5.08 -11.69
N ALA A 53 11.44 -4.79 -10.66
CA ALA A 53 12.42 -3.72 -10.65
C ALA A 53 13.39 -3.80 -11.83
N ARG A 54 13.73 -5.01 -12.31
CA ARG A 54 14.62 -5.18 -13.48
C ARG A 54 13.99 -4.88 -14.84
N LYS A 55 12.68 -4.63 -14.95
CA LYS A 55 12.04 -4.31 -16.25
C LYS A 55 11.64 -2.84 -16.41
N ALA A 56 11.83 -2.03 -15.36
CA ALA A 56 11.59 -0.58 -15.39
C ALA A 56 12.70 0.21 -16.12
N GLU A 57 13.80 -0.46 -16.49
CA GLU A 57 14.96 0.14 -17.18
C GLU A 57 14.73 0.41 -18.69
N LEU A 58 13.56 0.07 -19.24
CA LEU A 58 13.20 0.31 -20.65
C LEU A 58 12.37 1.58 -20.87
N ALA A 59 12.27 2.47 -19.89
CA ALA A 59 11.54 3.73 -20.04
C ALA A 59 12.42 4.82 -20.69
N GLU A 60 11.83 5.61 -21.60
CA GLU A 60 12.46 6.77 -22.24
C GLU A 60 13.19 7.67 -21.22
N PRO A 61 14.44 8.09 -21.47
CA PRO A 61 15.30 8.74 -20.48
C PRO A 61 14.73 10.05 -19.89
N GLY A 62 13.92 10.79 -20.65
CA GLY A 62 13.21 11.98 -20.15
C GLY A 62 12.19 11.67 -19.05
N SER A 63 11.53 10.51 -19.11
CA SER A 63 10.56 10.07 -18.10
C SER A 63 11.22 9.59 -16.81
N LEU A 64 12.47 9.14 -16.87
CA LEU A 64 13.25 8.70 -15.71
C LEU A 64 13.74 9.89 -14.87
N ALA A 65 14.19 10.96 -15.52
CA ALA A 65 14.59 12.20 -14.83
C ALA A 65 13.40 12.84 -14.09
N GLU A 66 12.25 12.98 -14.75
CA GLU A 66 11.02 13.50 -14.13
C GLU A 66 10.60 12.65 -12.92
N ARG A 67 10.64 11.31 -13.05
CA ARG A 67 10.36 10.40 -11.94
C ARG A 67 11.34 10.55 -10.79
N GLY A 68 12.63 10.75 -11.09
CA GLY A 68 13.67 10.97 -10.08
C GLY A 68 13.43 12.26 -9.27
N GLU A 69 13.09 13.35 -9.94
CA GLU A 69 12.77 14.63 -9.30
C GLU A 69 11.50 14.53 -8.44
N ILE A 70 10.44 13.91 -8.96
CA ILE A 70 9.21 13.73 -8.19
C ILE A 70 9.47 12.84 -6.96
N LEU A 71 10.22 11.75 -7.11
CA LEU A 71 10.60 10.91 -5.97
C LEU A 71 11.45 11.66 -4.94
N ARG A 72 12.35 12.56 -5.39
CA ARG A 72 13.13 13.43 -4.51
C ARG A 72 12.21 14.36 -3.72
N VAL A 73 11.24 15.02 -4.38
CA VAL A 73 10.25 15.88 -3.74
C VAL A 73 9.41 15.11 -2.72
N LEU A 74 8.93 13.92 -3.08
CA LEU A 74 8.14 13.07 -2.19
C LEU A 74 8.93 12.61 -0.95
N ARG A 75 10.20 12.24 -1.10
CA ARG A 75 11.07 11.92 0.04
C ARG A 75 11.31 13.11 0.95
N HIS A 76 11.52 14.29 0.37
CA HIS A 76 11.66 15.52 1.14
C HIS A 76 10.37 15.84 1.91
N TYR A 77 9.21 15.73 1.25
CA TYR A 77 7.92 15.90 1.90
C TYR A 77 7.74 14.93 3.07
N ALA A 78 8.04 13.64 2.86
CA ALA A 78 7.94 12.61 3.89
C ALA A 78 8.80 12.94 5.12
N SER A 79 10.06 13.36 4.91
CA SER A 79 10.94 13.77 5.99
C SER A 79 10.46 15.04 6.71
N SER A 80 9.99 16.04 5.97
CA SER A 80 9.56 17.33 6.55
C SER A 80 8.25 17.23 7.33
N HIS A 81 7.42 16.23 7.04
CA HIS A 81 6.14 15.99 7.71
C HIS A 81 6.18 14.76 8.64
N SER A 82 7.37 14.21 8.90
CA SER A 82 7.57 13.05 9.77
C SER A 82 6.66 11.86 9.43
N LEU A 83 6.48 11.57 8.13
CA LEU A 83 5.72 10.40 7.71
C LEU A 83 6.42 9.13 8.17
N ASP A 84 5.66 8.16 8.67
CA ASP A 84 6.20 6.88 9.10
C ASP A 84 6.52 6.00 7.89
N VAL A 85 7.79 6.03 7.46
CA VAL A 85 8.29 5.27 6.32
C VAL A 85 9.37 4.28 6.78
N ARG A 86 8.98 3.00 6.88
CA ARG A 86 9.82 1.89 7.37
C ARG A 86 10.39 1.12 6.19
N THR A 87 11.48 1.63 5.63
CA THR A 87 12.16 1.00 4.47
C THR A 87 12.79 -0.35 4.79
N GLN A 88 13.02 -0.68 6.06
CA GLN A 88 13.56 -1.98 6.50
C GLN A 88 12.47 -2.98 6.88
N ALA A 89 11.25 -2.51 7.17
CA ALA A 89 10.11 -3.37 7.45
C ALA A 89 9.55 -3.92 6.13
N LYS A 90 9.88 -5.17 5.82
CA LYS A 90 9.34 -5.86 4.64
C LYS A 90 8.03 -6.52 4.99
N ALA A 91 6.98 -6.25 4.22
CA ALA A 91 5.73 -6.97 4.37
C ALA A 91 5.89 -8.41 3.83
N THR A 92 5.52 -9.38 4.64
CA THR A 92 5.70 -10.83 4.37
C THR A 92 4.39 -11.57 4.20
N GLU A 93 3.35 -11.11 4.88
CA GLU A 93 2.02 -11.71 4.85
C GLU A 93 0.97 -10.60 4.93
N LEU A 94 -0.14 -10.80 4.22
CA LEU A 94 -1.32 -9.93 4.27
C LEU A 94 -2.54 -10.82 4.39
N SER A 95 -3.31 -10.65 5.46
CA SER A 95 -4.55 -11.38 5.70
C SER A 95 -5.60 -10.47 6.32
N ILE A 96 -6.85 -10.94 6.35
CA ILE A 96 -7.92 -10.32 7.12
C ILE A 96 -7.95 -10.98 8.49
N ASP A 97 -8.19 -10.21 9.55
CA ASP A 97 -8.40 -10.75 10.89
C ASP A 97 -9.68 -11.60 10.90
N PRO A 98 -9.60 -12.90 11.27
CA PRO A 98 -10.77 -13.78 11.29
C PRO A 98 -11.82 -13.36 12.33
N GLU A 99 -11.41 -12.67 13.40
CA GLU A 99 -12.31 -12.16 14.44
C GLU A 99 -12.87 -10.78 14.07
N LYS A 100 -12.15 -10.01 13.25
CA LYS A 100 -12.52 -8.67 12.79
C LYS A 100 -12.38 -8.54 11.27
N PRO A 101 -13.40 -8.93 10.49
CA PRO A 101 -13.33 -8.96 9.03
C PRO A 101 -13.07 -7.61 8.33
N GLN A 102 -13.11 -6.50 9.08
CA GLN A 102 -12.80 -5.14 8.60
C GLN A 102 -11.37 -4.69 8.93
N GLN A 103 -10.57 -5.56 9.54
CA GLN A 103 -9.20 -5.27 9.95
C GLN A 103 -8.22 -6.17 9.18
N TRP A 104 -7.26 -5.53 8.54
CA TRP A 104 -6.12 -6.18 7.91
C TRP A 104 -5.04 -6.46 8.94
N VAL A 105 -4.40 -7.62 8.76
CA VAL A 105 -3.20 -8.05 9.47
C VAL A 105 -2.06 -8.08 8.47
N ILE A 106 -1.05 -7.24 8.69
CA ILE A 106 0.14 -7.13 7.87
C ILE A 106 1.33 -7.62 8.70
N ARG A 107 1.82 -8.82 8.39
CA ARG A 107 3.04 -9.33 9.04
C ARG A 107 4.25 -8.75 8.33
N THR A 108 5.13 -8.13 9.09
CA THR A 108 6.39 -7.58 8.59
C THR A 108 7.60 -8.29 9.21
N SER A 109 8.78 -8.03 8.68
CA SER A 109 10.05 -8.48 9.30
C SER A 109 10.30 -7.88 10.70
N GLU A 110 9.59 -6.83 11.08
CA GLU A 110 9.80 -6.10 12.34
C GLU A 110 8.66 -6.27 13.36
N GLY A 111 7.54 -6.89 12.96
CA GLY A 111 6.36 -7.02 13.80
C GLY A 111 5.07 -7.17 13.00
N VAL A 112 3.93 -6.93 13.64
CA VAL A 112 2.61 -7.04 13.01
C VAL A 112 1.93 -5.68 13.03
N LEU A 113 1.46 -5.23 11.88
CA LEU A 113 0.65 -4.02 11.76
C LEU A 113 -0.80 -4.43 11.56
N LEU A 114 -1.70 -3.76 12.27
CA LEU A 114 -3.14 -3.90 12.16
C LEU A 114 -3.70 -2.63 11.57
N ALA A 115 -4.46 -2.73 10.48
CA ALA A 115 -4.99 -1.56 9.80
C ALA A 115 -6.39 -1.77 9.24
N GLU A 116 -7.14 -0.68 9.10
CA GLU A 116 -8.44 -0.73 8.43
C GLU A 116 -8.30 -0.74 6.91
N ASN A 117 -7.25 -0.08 6.42
CA ASN A 117 -7.03 0.10 4.99
C ASN A 117 -5.62 -0.38 4.61
N VAL A 118 -5.50 -0.98 3.44
CA VAL A 118 -4.22 -1.39 2.85
C VAL A 118 -4.14 -0.85 1.43
N VAL A 119 -3.06 -0.16 1.10
CA VAL A 119 -2.77 0.31 -0.25
C VAL A 119 -1.62 -0.50 -0.84
N LEU A 120 -1.93 -1.31 -1.85
CA LEU A 120 -0.92 -2.06 -2.59
C LEU A 120 -0.36 -1.21 -3.72
N THR A 121 0.96 -0.99 -3.69
CA THR A 121 1.65 -0.31 -4.77
C THR A 121 2.50 -1.27 -5.58
N ARG A 122 2.55 -1.08 -6.90
CA ARG A 122 3.41 -1.86 -7.83
C ARG A 122 3.26 -3.39 -7.74
N CYS A 123 2.04 -3.89 -7.52
CA CYS A 123 1.74 -5.33 -7.59
C CYS A 123 1.55 -5.77 -9.06
N ALA A 124 2.15 -6.90 -9.45
CA ALA A 124 1.88 -7.47 -10.78
C ALA A 124 0.44 -8.02 -10.84
N GLN A 125 -0.24 -7.94 -11.99
CA GLN A 125 -1.60 -8.46 -12.09
C GLN A 125 -1.71 -9.92 -11.65
N SER A 126 -0.80 -10.79 -12.07
CA SER A 126 -0.80 -12.21 -11.68
C SER A 126 -0.63 -12.44 -10.18
N GLN A 127 0.07 -11.53 -9.49
CA GLN A 127 0.23 -11.55 -8.04
C GLN A 127 -1.07 -11.12 -7.36
N LEU A 128 -1.66 -10.01 -7.81
CA LEU A 128 -2.98 -9.56 -7.34
C LEU A 128 -4.03 -10.66 -7.56
N ARG A 129 -4.12 -11.26 -8.75
CA ARG A 129 -5.11 -12.31 -9.03
C ARG A 129 -4.98 -13.51 -8.08
N ARG A 130 -3.74 -13.96 -7.83
CA ARG A 130 -3.47 -15.05 -6.87
C ARG A 130 -3.85 -14.65 -5.44
N PHE A 131 -3.55 -13.42 -5.05
CA PHE A 131 -3.95 -12.87 -3.75
C PHE A 131 -5.46 -12.87 -3.57
N LEU A 132 -6.19 -12.31 -4.54
CA LEU A 132 -7.65 -12.26 -4.50
C LEU A 132 -8.24 -13.67 -4.43
N ALA A 133 -7.71 -14.61 -5.21
CA ALA A 133 -8.11 -16.01 -5.12
C ALA A 133 -7.84 -16.61 -3.73
N SER A 134 -6.70 -16.29 -3.09
CA SER A 134 -6.40 -16.76 -1.72
C SER A 134 -7.34 -16.19 -0.66
N LEU A 135 -7.95 -15.02 -0.92
CA LEU A 135 -8.99 -14.44 -0.09
C LEU A 135 -10.41 -14.93 -0.45
N GLY A 136 -10.55 -15.83 -1.43
CA GLY A 136 -11.85 -16.28 -1.93
C GLY A 136 -12.60 -15.24 -2.78
N ILE A 137 -11.94 -14.16 -3.20
CA ILE A 137 -12.53 -13.08 -3.99
C ILE A 137 -12.46 -13.45 -5.47
N SER A 138 -13.63 -13.62 -6.08
CA SER A 138 -13.74 -13.88 -7.53
C SER A 138 -13.60 -12.59 -8.34
N ILE A 139 -12.81 -12.62 -9.40
CA ILE A 139 -12.57 -11.45 -10.26
C ILE A 139 -13.77 -11.27 -11.21
N GLY A 140 -14.75 -10.48 -10.79
CA GLY A 140 -15.94 -10.11 -11.57
C GLY A 140 -15.95 -8.65 -12.06
N LYS A 141 -17.11 -8.17 -12.53
CA LYS A 141 -17.28 -6.79 -13.04
C LYS A 141 -17.11 -5.71 -11.95
N ASP A 142 -17.23 -6.07 -10.67
CA ASP A 142 -17.23 -5.13 -9.53
C ASP A 142 -16.05 -5.30 -8.57
N VAL A 143 -14.94 -5.89 -9.02
CA VAL A 143 -13.79 -6.18 -8.16
C VAL A 143 -13.27 -4.94 -7.44
N VAL A 144 -13.18 -3.80 -8.13
CA VAL A 144 -12.68 -2.57 -7.51
C VAL A 144 -13.56 -2.14 -6.33
N ASN A 145 -14.89 -2.23 -6.47
CA ASN A 145 -15.82 -1.90 -5.39
C ASN A 145 -15.72 -2.91 -4.24
N ALA A 146 -15.59 -4.20 -4.55
CA ALA A 146 -15.37 -5.24 -3.54
C ALA A 146 -14.06 -5.02 -2.77
N LEU A 147 -12.99 -4.63 -3.45
CA LEU A 147 -11.72 -4.29 -2.82
C LEU A 147 -11.84 -3.07 -1.91
N HIS A 148 -12.47 -2.00 -2.38
CA HIS A 148 -12.69 -0.81 -1.56
C HIS A 148 -13.56 -1.10 -0.34
N ALA A 149 -14.58 -1.95 -0.46
CA ALA A 149 -15.41 -2.38 0.66
C ALA A 149 -14.61 -3.16 1.71
N LEU A 150 -13.58 -3.89 1.28
CA LEU A 150 -12.63 -4.57 2.16
C LEU A 150 -11.53 -3.64 2.69
N GLY A 151 -11.47 -2.37 2.28
CA GLY A 151 -10.37 -1.47 2.62
C GLY A 151 -9.08 -1.73 1.84
N LEU A 152 -9.12 -2.48 0.73
CA LEU A 152 -7.97 -2.72 -0.15
C LEU A 152 -8.00 -1.75 -1.34
N TYR A 153 -6.90 -1.02 -1.54
CA TYR A 153 -6.74 -0.05 -2.62
C TYR A 153 -5.50 -0.35 -3.46
N LEU A 154 -5.55 0.02 -4.74
CA LEU A 154 -4.49 -0.28 -5.70
C LEU A 154 -3.95 0.99 -6.34
N VAL A 155 -2.63 1.15 -6.38
CA VAL A 155 -1.96 2.27 -7.08
C VAL A 155 -0.83 1.73 -7.96
N GLY A 156 -0.85 2.09 -9.23
CA GLY A 156 0.14 1.65 -10.21
C GLY A 156 0.03 0.16 -10.59
N VAL A 157 -1.18 -0.42 -10.53
CA VAL A 157 -1.48 -1.82 -10.92
C VAL A 157 -2.26 -1.81 -12.25
N GLY A 158 -1.82 -2.55 -13.29
CA GLY A 158 -2.46 -2.52 -14.62
C GLY A 158 -1.82 -3.44 -15.69
N ASP A 159 -2.52 -3.62 -16.83
CA ASP A 159 -2.23 -4.61 -17.91
C ASP A 159 -1.29 -4.09 -19.02
N ALA A 160 -1.02 -2.79 -19.08
CA ALA A 160 -0.25 -2.16 -20.14
C ALA A 160 0.84 -1.23 -19.56
N LEU A 161 1.94 -1.09 -20.32
CA LEU A 161 3.03 -0.08 -20.23
C LEU A 161 3.07 0.71 -18.91
N LEU A 162 4.13 0.49 -18.11
CA LEU A 162 4.49 1.24 -16.89
C LEU A 162 3.70 2.57 -16.72
N PRO A 163 2.77 2.68 -15.74
CA PRO A 163 1.86 3.82 -15.64
C PRO A 163 2.63 5.14 -15.59
N SER A 164 2.11 6.19 -16.25
CA SER A 164 2.78 7.48 -16.26
C SER A 164 2.84 8.06 -14.84
N THR A 165 3.81 8.93 -14.58
CA THR A 165 3.95 9.57 -13.27
C THR A 165 2.69 10.36 -12.90
N LYS A 166 2.08 11.05 -13.88
CA LYS A 166 0.81 11.76 -13.70
C LYS A 166 -0.33 10.82 -13.31
N ASP A 167 -0.42 9.65 -13.92
CA ASP A 167 -1.44 8.66 -13.57
C ASP A 167 -1.26 8.15 -12.14
N ILE A 168 -0.02 7.89 -11.72
CA ILE A 168 0.28 7.47 -10.35
C ILE A 168 -0.12 8.55 -9.35
N LEU A 169 0.24 9.81 -9.58
CA LEU A 169 -0.12 10.92 -8.70
C LEU A 169 -1.64 11.13 -8.63
N ARG A 170 -2.34 11.02 -9.76
CA ARG A 170 -3.81 11.09 -9.81
C ARG A 170 -4.44 9.93 -9.04
N GLN A 171 -3.94 8.71 -9.22
CA GLN A 171 -4.41 7.53 -8.48
C GLN A 171 -4.19 7.68 -6.97
N ALA A 172 -3.01 8.16 -6.55
CA ALA A 172 -2.69 8.40 -5.15
C ALA A 172 -3.67 9.38 -4.49
N LYS A 173 -3.97 10.49 -5.18
CA LYS A 173 -4.95 11.48 -4.72
C LYS A 173 -6.35 10.88 -4.59
N ASN A 174 -6.82 10.17 -5.63
CA ASN A 174 -8.15 9.58 -5.64
C ASN A 174 -8.31 8.50 -4.55
N VAL A 175 -7.30 7.64 -4.36
CA VAL A 175 -7.30 6.61 -3.32
C VAL A 175 -7.32 7.23 -1.93
N SER A 176 -6.51 8.27 -1.69
CA SER A 176 -6.45 8.94 -0.39
C SER A 176 -7.77 9.64 -0.04
N GLN A 177 -8.44 10.25 -1.04
CA GLN A 177 -9.78 10.80 -0.87
C GLN A 177 -10.80 9.71 -0.54
N ALA A 178 -10.78 8.58 -1.25
CA ALA A 178 -11.68 7.46 -0.97
C ALA A 178 -11.49 6.90 0.45
N ILE A 179 -10.25 6.75 0.91
CA ILE A 179 -9.93 6.31 2.27
C ILE A 179 -10.42 7.32 3.30
N SER A 180 -10.17 8.62 3.09
CA SER A 180 -10.62 9.68 3.99
C SER A 180 -12.14 9.68 4.12
N THR A 181 -12.88 9.58 3.01
CA THR A 181 -14.34 9.52 3.02
C THR A 181 -14.85 8.27 3.74
N GLN A 182 -14.26 7.10 3.49
CA GLN A 182 -14.64 5.86 4.18
C GLN A 182 -14.38 5.94 5.69
N SER A 183 -13.23 6.49 6.09
CA SER A 183 -12.86 6.67 7.51
C SER A 183 -13.85 7.59 8.22
N GLN A 184 -14.27 8.70 7.58
CA GLN A 184 -15.29 9.60 8.11
C GLN A 184 -16.67 8.92 8.22
N LEU A 185 -17.08 8.15 7.21
CA LEU A 185 -18.34 7.41 7.25
C LEU A 185 -18.38 6.39 8.40
N ARG A 186 -17.27 5.68 8.65
CA ARG A 186 -17.17 4.76 9.80
C ARG A 186 -17.22 5.48 11.14
N GLN A 187 -16.49 6.60 11.29
CA GLN A 187 -16.52 7.40 12.51
C GLN A 187 -17.94 7.89 12.82
N ASN A 188 -18.68 8.33 11.81
CA ASN A 188 -20.07 8.78 11.96
C ASN A 188 -21.06 7.63 12.28
N ALA A 189 -20.76 6.40 11.87
CA ALA A 189 -21.62 5.24 12.16
C ALA A 189 -21.43 4.69 13.59
N LEU A 190 -20.34 5.06 14.26
CA LEU A 190 -20.01 4.64 15.63
C LEU A 190 -20.36 5.70 16.70
N ALA A 191 -20.79 6.89 16.29
CA ALA A 191 -21.22 7.99 17.15
C ALA A 191 -22.75 8.02 17.31
#